data_AF-A0A9E2JAA3-F1
#
_entry.id   AF-A0A9E2JAA3-F1
#
_cell.length_a   1.000
_cell.length_b   1.000
_cell.length_c   1.000
_cell.angle_alpha   90.00
_cell.angle_beta   90.00
_cell.angle_gamma   90.00
#
_symmetry.space_group_name_H-M   'P 1'
#
loop_
_entity.id
_entity.type
_entity.pdbx_description
1 polymer ?
#
loop_
_entity_poly.entity_id
_entity_poly.type
_entity_poly.pdbx_seq_one_letter_code
_entity_poly.pdbx_strand_id
1 'polypeptide(L)'
;LYHEEQFGPAVPVVPFDDPETPVQWVIESPYGQQVSLFGADPARLALLIDALANQVGRINLNCKCQRGPDIYPFTGRKDSAEGVLSVPDGLLAFSVPSVVSARTNPPGDDMLETVRRKGRSNRLQ
;
A
#
# COMPACT_ATOMS: atom_id res chain seq x y z
N LEU A 1 -16.46 -4.26 -22.44
CA LEU A 1 -16.00 -2.94 -21.93
C LEU A 1 -15.83 -2.96 -20.42
N TYR A 2 -16.87 -3.18 -19.62
CA TYR A 2 -16.80 -3.07 -18.15
C TYR A 2 -16.11 -4.23 -17.42
N HIS A 3 -15.80 -5.32 -18.13
CA HIS A 3 -15.16 -6.52 -17.58
C HIS A 3 -13.69 -6.66 -17.99
N GLU A 4 -13.15 -5.68 -18.72
CA GLU A 4 -11.78 -5.69 -19.22
C GLU A 4 -11.12 -4.35 -18.94
N GLU A 5 -9.83 -4.36 -18.60
CA GLU A 5 -9.05 -3.15 -18.38
C GLU A 5 -8.86 -2.36 -19.68
N GLN A 6 -9.19 -1.08 -19.65
CA GLN A 6 -9.05 -0.19 -20.80
C GLN A 6 -7.65 0.44 -20.81
N PHE A 7 -6.71 -0.18 -21.54
CA PHE A 7 -5.35 0.35 -21.78
C PHE A 7 -5.32 1.45 -22.87
N GLY A 8 -6.32 2.34 -22.87
CA GLY A 8 -6.49 3.41 -23.83
C GLY A 8 -7.24 4.61 -23.23
N PRO A 9 -7.37 5.73 -23.95
CA PRO A 9 -7.95 6.96 -23.41
C PRO A 9 -9.50 6.91 -23.37
N ALA A 10 -10.05 5.86 -22.77
CA ALA A 10 -11.49 5.63 -22.65
C ALA A 10 -11.88 5.47 -21.18
N VAL A 11 -12.86 6.26 -20.73
CA VAL A 11 -13.41 6.17 -19.37
C VAL A 11 -14.92 5.94 -19.47
N PRO A 12 -15.40 4.72 -19.21
CA PRO A 12 -16.84 4.44 -19.18
C PRO A 12 -17.51 5.14 -18.00
N VAL A 13 -18.70 5.70 -18.22
CA VAL A 13 -19.52 6.34 -17.17
C VAL A 13 -20.83 5.59 -17.07
N VAL A 14 -21.13 5.07 -15.88
CA VAL A 14 -22.35 4.30 -15.61
C VAL A 14 -23.13 4.98 -14.49
N PRO A 15 -24.38 5.41 -14.74
CA PRO A 15 -25.23 5.92 -13.67
C PRO A 15 -25.68 4.78 -12.75
N PHE A 16 -25.87 5.09 -11.48
CA PHE A 16 -26.41 4.18 -10.48
C PHE A 16 -27.33 4.97 -9.55
N ASP A 17 -28.38 4.33 -9.05
CA ASP A 17 -29.32 4.93 -8.08
C ASP A 17 -28.98 4.54 -6.64
N ASP A 18 -28.38 3.37 -6.46
CA ASP A 18 -28.05 2.78 -5.17
C ASP A 18 -26.53 2.59 -5.03
N PRO A 19 -25.88 3.14 -3.98
CA PRO A 19 -24.45 2.99 -3.74
C PRO A 19 -24.00 1.54 -3.49
N GLU A 20 -24.86 0.60 -3.10
CA GLU A 20 -24.45 -0.81 -3.00
C GLU A 20 -24.15 -1.43 -4.38
N THR A 21 -24.81 -0.95 -5.43
CA THR A 21 -24.62 -1.45 -6.80
C THR A 21 -23.16 -1.34 -7.28
N PRO A 22 -22.49 -0.16 -7.25
CA PRO A 22 -21.09 -0.06 -7.62
C PRO A 22 -20.15 -0.80 -6.65
N VAL A 23 -20.53 -0.97 -5.38
CA VAL A 23 -19.75 -1.81 -4.44
C VAL A 23 -19.74 -3.25 -4.90
N GLN A 24 -20.89 -3.81 -5.31
CA GLN A 24 -20.95 -5.17 -5.85
C GLN A 24 -20.12 -5.33 -7.12
N TRP A 25 -20.15 -4.35 -8.03
CA TRP A 25 -19.30 -4.39 -9.23
C TRP A 25 -17.81 -4.48 -8.88
N VAL A 26 -17.35 -3.75 -7.86
CA VAL A 26 -15.96 -3.82 -7.40
C VAL A 26 -15.65 -5.17 -6.75
N ILE A 27 -16.59 -5.75 -6.00
CA ILE A 27 -16.44 -7.08 -5.38
C ILE A 27 -16.28 -8.17 -6.44
N GLU A 28 -17.13 -8.18 -7.47
CA GLU A 28 -17.14 -9.17 -8.54
C GLU A 28 -15.98 -8.99 -9.54
N SER A 29 -15.40 -7.79 -9.61
CA SER A 29 -14.27 -7.51 -10.50
C SER A 29 -13.03 -8.32 -10.10
N PRO A 30 -12.24 -8.86 -11.06
CA PRO A 30 -10.93 -9.44 -10.77
C PRO A 30 -9.88 -8.37 -10.46
N TYR A 31 -10.18 -7.09 -10.68
CA TYR A 31 -9.24 -5.99 -10.49
C TYR A 31 -9.44 -5.31 -9.13
N GLY A 32 -8.32 -4.94 -8.49
CA GLY A 32 -8.28 -4.44 -7.12
C GLY A 32 -7.12 -3.49 -6.85
N GLN A 33 -6.71 -2.68 -7.83
CA GLN A 33 -5.57 -1.78 -7.66
C GLN A 33 -5.93 -0.56 -6.81
N GLN A 34 -6.79 0.34 -7.33
CA GLN A 34 -7.21 1.55 -6.62
C GLN A 34 -8.67 1.89 -6.90
N VAL A 35 -9.31 2.58 -5.94
CA VAL A 35 -10.60 3.24 -6.15
C VAL A 35 -10.51 4.71 -5.72
N SER A 36 -11.34 5.57 -6.30
CA SER A 36 -11.50 6.96 -5.87
C SER A 36 -12.95 7.23 -5.52
N LEU A 37 -13.18 7.78 -4.33
CA LEU A 37 -14.49 8.19 -3.84
C LEU A 37 -14.55 9.71 -3.79
N PHE A 38 -15.59 10.29 -4.40
CA PHE A 38 -15.82 11.72 -4.41
C PHE A 38 -17.13 12.03 -3.71
N GLY A 39 -17.09 12.91 -2.71
CA GLY A 39 -18.25 13.24 -1.90
C GLY A 39 -17.96 14.27 -0.80
N ALA A 40 -19.03 14.87 -0.30
CA ALA A 40 -18.98 15.87 0.78
C ALA A 40 -19.56 15.36 2.11
N ASP A 41 -20.20 14.18 2.12
CA ASP A 41 -20.80 13.58 3.32
C ASP A 41 -19.84 12.52 3.92
N PRO A 42 -19.20 12.80 5.08
CA PRO A 42 -18.25 11.87 5.69
C PRO A 42 -18.90 10.56 6.14
N ALA A 43 -20.18 10.57 6.54
CA ALA A 43 -20.87 9.36 7.01
C ALA A 43 -21.10 8.38 5.86
N ARG A 44 -21.49 8.88 4.68
CA ARG A 44 -21.61 8.06 3.46
C ARG A 44 -20.26 7.56 2.97
N LEU A 45 -19.24 8.42 2.99
CA LEU A 45 -17.89 8.02 2.58
C LEU A 45 -17.33 6.93 3.50
N ALA A 46 -17.57 7.00 4.82
CA ALA A 46 -17.13 5.98 5.77
C ALA A 46 -17.69 4.59 5.42
N LEU A 47 -18.99 4.49 5.13
CA LEU A 47 -19.61 3.22 4.73
C LEU A 47 -18.99 2.62 3.46
N LEU A 48 -18.71 3.46 2.46
CA LEU A 48 -18.06 3.02 1.23
C LEU A 48 -16.59 2.61 1.46
N ILE A 49 -15.88 3.34 2.33
CA ILE A 49 -14.50 2.99 2.70
C ILE A 49 -14.47 1.60 3.33
N ASP A 50 -15.34 1.33 4.30
CA ASP A 50 -15.38 0.04 5.01
C ASP A 50 -15.71 -1.12 4.06
N ALA A 51 -16.68 -0.91 3.16
CA ALA A 51 -17.05 -1.92 2.16
C ALA A 51 -15.91 -2.23 1.18
N LEU A 52 -15.11 -1.23 0.80
CA LEU A 52 -14.09 -1.33 -0.24
C LEU A 52 -12.68 -1.61 0.30
N ALA A 53 -12.43 -1.43 1.60
CA ALA A 53 -11.10 -1.51 2.22
C ALA A 53 -10.39 -2.86 1.97
N ASN A 54 -11.17 -3.94 1.83
CA ASN A 54 -10.64 -5.28 1.56
C ASN A 54 -10.66 -5.67 0.08
N GLN A 55 -11.23 -4.83 -0.79
CA GLN A 55 -11.37 -5.11 -2.22
C GLN A 55 -10.26 -4.50 -3.07
N VAL A 56 -9.64 -3.42 -2.59
CA VAL A 56 -8.61 -2.68 -3.34
C VAL A 56 -7.35 -2.43 -2.52
N GLY A 57 -6.24 -2.18 -3.20
CA GLY A 57 -4.98 -1.80 -2.56
C GLY A 57 -4.97 -0.37 -2.00
N ARG A 58 -5.73 0.55 -2.61
CA ARG A 58 -5.82 1.95 -2.16
C ARG A 58 -7.18 2.58 -2.41
N ILE A 59 -7.65 3.35 -1.42
CA ILE A 59 -8.82 4.21 -1.53
C ILE A 59 -8.36 5.68 -1.53
N ASN A 60 -8.75 6.42 -2.55
CA ASN A 60 -8.48 7.84 -2.70
C ASN A 60 -9.76 8.64 -2.38
N LEU A 61 -9.65 9.67 -1.55
CA LEU A 61 -10.78 10.54 -1.21
C LEU A 61 -10.62 11.89 -1.89
N ASN A 62 -11.65 12.30 -2.64
CA ASN A 62 -11.72 13.59 -3.34
C ASN A 62 -10.49 13.90 -4.22
N CYS A 63 -9.83 12.87 -4.72
CA CYS A 63 -8.74 12.96 -5.67
C CYS A 63 -8.73 11.72 -6.57
N LYS A 64 -8.13 11.86 -7.76
CA LYS A 64 -8.00 10.77 -8.72
C LYS A 64 -7.03 9.68 -8.22
N CYS A 65 -7.21 8.45 -8.72
CA CYS A 65 -6.21 7.41 -8.59
C CYS A 65 -4.86 7.91 -9.13
N GLN A 66 -3.79 7.69 -8.39
CA GLN A 66 -2.46 8.16 -8.75
C GLN A 66 -1.41 7.23 -8.15
N ARG A 67 -0.22 7.17 -8.75
CA ARG A 67 0.87 6.36 -8.21
C ARG A 67 1.40 6.93 -6.88
N GLY A 68 1.63 8.24 -6.85
CA GLY A 68 2.24 8.92 -5.72
C GLY A 68 1.30 9.19 -4.55
N PRO A 69 1.83 9.76 -3.45
CA PRO A 69 3.26 9.98 -3.20
C PRO A 69 3.98 8.64 -2.94
N ASP A 70 5.18 8.44 -3.52
CA ASP A 70 5.92 7.16 -3.51
C ASP A 70 6.38 6.72 -2.09
N ILE A 71 6.02 7.48 -1.04
CA ILE A 71 6.14 7.08 0.37
C ILE A 71 5.06 6.10 0.80
N TYR A 72 3.91 6.08 0.11
CA TYR A 72 2.84 5.14 0.41
C TYR A 72 3.06 3.81 -0.29
N PRO A 73 2.72 2.69 0.36
CA PRO A 73 2.78 1.39 -0.29
C PRO A 73 1.97 1.38 -1.59
N PHE A 74 2.57 0.91 -2.68
CA PHE A 74 1.85 0.65 -3.92
C PHE A 74 1.55 -0.85 -3.94
N THR A 75 0.28 -1.18 -3.74
CA THR A 75 -0.21 -2.56 -3.68
C THR A 75 -1.49 -2.67 -4.49
N GLY A 76 -1.90 -3.91 -4.73
CA GLY A 76 -3.17 -4.28 -5.31
C GLY A 76 -3.74 -5.48 -4.55
N ARG A 77 -5.01 -5.76 -4.78
CA ARG A 77 -5.67 -6.99 -4.37
C ARG A 77 -6.08 -7.76 -5.62
N LYS A 78 -6.51 -9.02 -5.42
CA LYS A 78 -7.01 -9.89 -6.49
C LYS A 78 -5.93 -10.06 -7.57
N ASP A 79 -6.29 -10.02 -8.83
CA ASP A 79 -5.35 -10.23 -9.93
C ASP A 79 -4.46 -8.98 -10.18
N SER A 80 -4.58 -7.93 -9.37
CA SER A 80 -3.84 -6.67 -9.54
C SER A 80 -2.50 -6.61 -8.80
N ALA A 81 -2.22 -7.51 -7.86
CA ALA A 81 -0.89 -7.68 -7.26
C ALA A 81 -0.81 -8.96 -6.42
N GLU A 82 0.40 -9.52 -6.32
CA GLU A 82 0.76 -10.41 -5.22
C GLU A 82 1.52 -9.62 -4.14
N GLY A 83 0.89 -9.41 -2.98
CA GLY A 83 1.51 -8.78 -1.81
C GLY A 83 1.49 -7.25 -1.79
N VAL A 84 2.14 -6.70 -0.76
CA VAL A 84 2.27 -5.26 -0.52
C VAL A 84 3.73 -4.88 -0.70
N LEU A 85 4.04 -3.98 -1.64
CA LEU A 85 5.38 -3.44 -1.81
C LEU A 85 5.38 -1.96 -1.44
N SER A 86 5.69 -1.66 -0.17
CA SER A 86 6.08 -0.31 0.24
C SER A 86 7.55 -0.05 -0.04
N VAL A 87 8.03 1.20 0.03
CA VAL A 87 9.47 1.48 -0.09
C VAL A 87 10.28 0.72 0.99
N PRO A 88 9.89 0.73 2.28
CA PRO A 88 10.52 -0.11 3.30
C PRO A 88 10.43 -1.62 2.99
N ASP A 89 9.25 -2.12 2.57
CA ASP A 89 9.06 -3.55 2.30
C ASP A 89 9.82 -3.99 1.05
N GLY A 90 9.94 -3.12 0.04
CA GLY A 90 10.76 -3.33 -1.13
C GLY A 90 12.24 -3.38 -0.77
N LEU A 91 12.72 -2.47 0.09
CA LEU A 91 14.08 -2.55 0.62
C LEU A 91 14.31 -3.88 1.35
N LEU A 92 13.36 -4.36 2.15
CA LEU A 92 13.49 -5.65 2.83
C LEU A 92 13.43 -6.85 1.88
N ALA A 93 12.51 -6.83 0.90
CA ALA A 93 12.34 -7.90 -0.08
C ALA A 93 13.54 -8.03 -1.04
N PHE A 94 14.20 -6.92 -1.34
CA PHE A 94 15.34 -6.87 -2.26
C PHE A 94 16.71 -6.70 -1.56
N SER A 95 16.75 -6.71 -0.22
CA SER A 95 18.01 -6.66 0.54
C SER A 95 18.22 -7.92 1.36
N VAL A 96 19.48 -8.31 1.53
CA VAL A 96 19.88 -9.36 2.48
C VAL A 96 20.35 -8.67 3.78
N PRO A 97 19.70 -8.90 4.93
CA PRO A 97 20.15 -8.35 6.21
C PRO A 97 21.58 -8.78 6.52
N SER A 98 22.41 -7.84 6.98
CA SER A 98 23.75 -8.14 7.50
C SER A 98 23.71 -8.16 9.02
N VAL A 99 24.19 -9.24 9.64
CA VAL A 99 24.21 -9.40 11.09
C VAL A 99 25.59 -9.08 11.63
N VAL A 100 25.66 -8.24 12.66
CA VAL A 100 26.87 -8.00 13.46
C VAL A 100 26.65 -8.65 14.81
N SER A 101 27.55 -9.53 15.23
CA SER A 101 27.50 -10.20 16.52
C SER A 101 28.80 -10.00 17.29
N ALA A 102 28.70 -10.02 18.62
CA ALA A 102 29.84 -10.07 19.52
C ALA A 102 29.61 -11.18 20.56
N ARG A 103 30.70 -11.64 21.17
CA ARG A 103 30.63 -12.59 22.28
C ARG A 103 29.99 -11.91 23.49
N THR A 104 29.09 -12.60 24.18
CA THR A 104 28.47 -12.12 25.42
C THR A 104 29.50 -12.15 26.56
N ASN A 105 30.31 -11.10 26.64
CA ASN A 105 31.30 -10.86 27.68
C ASN A 105 31.58 -9.34 27.77
N PRO A 106 32.19 -8.86 28.88
CA PRO A 106 32.39 -7.42 29.05
C PRO A 106 33.11 -6.72 27.89
N PRO A 107 34.16 -7.30 27.27
CA PRO A 107 34.79 -6.70 26.09
C PRO A 107 33.90 -6.67 24.84
N GLY A 108 33.06 -7.69 24.63
CA GLY A 108 32.15 -7.75 23.49
C GLY A 108 30.99 -6.77 23.63
N ASP A 109 30.48 -6.62 24.86
CA ASP A 109 29.42 -5.66 25.20
C ASP A 109 29.93 -4.22 25.03
N ASP A 110 31.12 -3.91 25.55
CA ASP A 110 31.77 -2.59 25.41
C ASP A 110 32.05 -2.23 23.95
N MET A 111 32.45 -3.22 23.12
CA MET A 111 32.68 -3.01 21.69
C MET A 111 31.39 -2.64 20.95
N LEU A 112 30.30 -3.39 21.17
CA LEU A 112 29.01 -3.10 20.54
C LEU A 112 28.47 -1.74 20.99
N GLU A 113 28.54 -1.42 22.28
CA GLU A 113 28.08 -0.14 22.80
C GLU A 113 28.90 1.03 22.25
N THR A 114 30.23 0.87 22.20
CA THR A 114 31.14 1.88 21.63
C THR A 114 30.85 2.16 20.16
N VAL A 115 30.60 1.12 19.36
CA VAL A 115 30.30 1.26 17.93
C VAL A 115 28.96 1.97 17.71
N ARG A 116 27.93 1.64 18.50
CA ARG A 116 26.62 2.32 18.45
C ARG A 116 26.73 3.79 18.88
N ARG A 117 27.31 4.07 20.05
CA ARG A 117 27.36 5.43 20.62
C ARG A 117 28.24 6.39 19.83
N LYS A 118 29.33 5.92 19.22
CA LYS A 118 30.23 6.79 18.44
C LYS A 118 29.69 7.11 17.04
N GLY A 119 28.55 6.55 16.63
CA GLY A 119 27.90 6.85 15.35
C GLY A 119 28.75 6.54 14.11
N ARG A 120 29.85 5.78 14.26
CA ARG A 120 30.86 5.56 13.21
C ARG A 120 30.41 4.57 12.13
N SER A 121 29.33 3.84 12.37
CA SER A 121 28.75 2.91 11.40
C SER A 121 27.34 3.35 11.04
N ASN A 122 27.11 3.68 9.77
CA ASN A 122 25.78 4.01 9.23
C ASN A 122 24.79 2.84 9.31
N ARG A 123 25.24 1.62 9.66
CA ARG A 123 24.40 0.41 9.79
C ARG A 123 24.06 0.05 11.23
N LEU A 124 24.70 0.68 12.21
CA LEU A 124 24.49 0.42 13.64
C LEU A 124 24.04 1.69 14.39
N GLN A 125 23.61 2.72 13.65
CA GLN A 125 23.00 3.93 14.21
C GLN A 125 21.60 3.63 14.75
#